data_AF-A0A2K6M0D1-F1
#
_entry.id   AF-A0A2K6M0D1-F1
#
_cell.length_a   1.000
_cell.length_b   1.000
_cell.length_c   1.000
_cell.angle_alpha   90.00
_cell.angle_beta   90.00
_cell.angle_gamma   90.00
#
_symmetry.space_group_name_H-M   'P 1'
#
loop_
_entity.id
_entity.type
_entity.pdbx_description
1 polymer ?
#
loop_
_entity_poly.entity_id
_entity_poly.type
_entity_poly.pdbx_seq_one_letter_code
_entity_poly.pdbx_strand_id
1 'polypeptide(L)'
;MSASGVVSFTQQGWEQVLAKVKRAVVYLDSACAESLHWGCGSTRLLEAVGGPDCHLREFEPDAVGGGAKQPKAVFVLSCLLKGRTVEILRDIICRSHFQYCVVVTAVSHAVHLTANHVPAAAAAEMEGQQPVFEQLEEKLCEWMGNMNYTAEVFHVPLLLAPVAPHFALTPAFASLFPLLPQDVHLLNSARLDKRKLGSLGDVDATALTTELLLQIRCLVSGLSSLCEHLGVREECFAVGSLSRVIAADLANYAPAKNRKKTAAGRASVVFVDRTLDLTGAVGHHGDNLVEKIISALPQLPGHTNDVMVNMIELTALQTEEENCNVVAPGCLAQSK
;
A
#
# COMPACT_ATOMS: atom_id res chain seq x y z
N MET A 1 -9.91 22.67 -14.31
CA MET A 1 -10.48 21.70 -13.35
C MET A 1 -9.81 20.37 -13.62
N SER A 2 -8.94 19.88 -12.72
CA SER A 2 -8.42 18.51 -12.85
C SER A 2 -9.59 17.55 -12.64
N ALA A 3 -9.77 16.57 -13.51
CA ALA A 3 -10.81 15.56 -13.34
C ALA A 3 -10.54 14.79 -12.03
N SER A 4 -11.47 14.86 -11.07
CA SER A 4 -11.42 14.04 -9.87
C SER A 4 -11.61 12.57 -10.26
N GLY A 5 -10.75 11.69 -9.75
CA GLY A 5 -10.72 10.29 -10.13
C GLY A 5 -9.51 9.56 -9.57
N VAL A 6 -9.49 8.23 -9.70
CA VAL A 6 -8.43 7.37 -9.14
C VAL A 6 -7.03 7.72 -9.64
N VAL A 7 -6.88 8.10 -10.92
CA VAL A 7 -5.59 8.55 -11.47
C VAL A 7 -5.08 9.80 -10.75
N SER A 8 -5.94 10.83 -10.63
CA SER A 8 -5.58 12.09 -9.96
C SER A 8 -5.28 11.89 -8.47
N PHE A 9 -6.02 11.00 -7.79
CA PHE A 9 -5.78 10.65 -6.40
C PHE A 9 -4.38 10.06 -6.21
N THR A 10 -4.04 9.04 -7.01
CA THR A 10 -2.70 8.43 -6.95
C THR A 10 -1.60 9.43 -7.29
N GLN A 11 -1.80 10.27 -8.31
CA GLN A 11 -0.83 11.30 -8.69
C GLN A 11 -0.59 12.32 -7.56
N GLN A 12 -1.65 12.83 -6.92
CA GLN A 12 -1.54 13.76 -5.80
C GLN A 12 -0.86 13.13 -4.57
N GLY A 13 -1.11 11.84 -4.32
CA GLY A 13 -0.37 11.10 -3.30
C GLY A 13 1.13 11.10 -3.60
N TRP A 14 1.51 10.67 -4.80
CA TRP A 14 2.91 10.65 -5.20
C TRP A 14 3.56 12.03 -5.27
N GLU A 15 2.83 13.10 -5.63
CA GLU A 15 3.36 14.47 -5.61
C GLU A 15 3.86 14.91 -4.23
N GLN A 16 3.21 14.46 -3.15
CA GLN A 16 3.70 14.70 -1.79
C GLN A 16 5.03 14.00 -1.51
N VAL A 17 5.21 12.79 -2.03
CA VAL A 17 6.49 12.06 -1.95
C VAL A 17 7.55 12.78 -2.79
N LEU A 18 7.23 13.12 -4.04
CA LEU A 18 8.16 13.78 -4.97
C LEU A 18 8.67 15.12 -4.43
N ALA A 19 7.86 15.84 -3.64
CA ALA A 19 8.27 17.07 -2.98
C ALA A 19 9.39 16.86 -1.93
N LYS A 20 9.57 15.63 -1.41
CA LYS A 20 10.55 15.31 -0.37
C LYS A 20 11.83 14.66 -0.90
N VAL A 21 11.87 14.12 -2.12
CA VAL A 21 12.97 13.24 -2.56
C VAL A 21 14.21 13.94 -3.11
N LYS A 22 14.18 15.26 -3.29
CA LYS A 22 15.31 16.02 -3.84
C LYS A 22 16.63 15.69 -3.12
N ARG A 23 17.60 15.17 -3.87
CA ARG A 23 18.93 14.71 -3.45
C ARG A 23 18.94 13.66 -2.34
N ALA A 24 17.88 12.86 -2.24
CA ALA A 24 17.75 11.79 -1.25
C ALA A 24 18.12 10.42 -1.82
N VAL A 25 18.53 9.49 -0.95
CA VAL A 25 18.41 8.06 -1.22
C VAL A 25 16.98 7.63 -0.85
N VAL A 26 16.26 7.11 -1.81
CA VAL A 26 14.87 6.69 -1.70
C VAL A 26 14.83 5.16 -1.53
N TYR A 27 14.26 4.71 -0.42
CA TYR A 27 14.00 3.31 -0.13
C TYR A 27 12.51 3.02 -0.30
N LEU A 28 12.16 2.00 -1.08
CA LEU A 28 10.77 1.58 -1.33
C LEU A 28 10.60 0.12 -0.95
N ASP A 29 9.50 -0.21 -0.29
CA ASP A 29 9.04 -1.59 -0.27
C ASP A 29 8.31 -1.97 -1.57
N SER A 30 8.12 -3.27 -1.80
CA SER A 30 7.59 -3.80 -3.06
C SER A 30 6.23 -3.22 -3.43
N ALA A 31 5.32 -3.09 -2.47
CA ALA A 31 3.98 -2.56 -2.74
C ALA A 31 3.99 -1.06 -3.09
N CYS A 32 4.82 -0.25 -2.42
CA CYS A 32 5.01 1.15 -2.83
C CYS A 32 5.71 1.26 -4.18
N ALA A 33 6.68 0.39 -4.49
CA ALA A 33 7.33 0.36 -5.79
C ALA A 33 6.35 0.01 -6.93
N GLU A 34 5.45 -0.95 -6.72
CA GLU A 34 4.40 -1.27 -7.70
C GLU A 34 3.37 -0.13 -7.82
N SER A 35 3.01 0.52 -6.72
CA SER A 35 2.16 1.73 -6.73
C SER A 35 2.80 2.88 -7.51
N LEU A 36 4.12 3.08 -7.37
CA LEU A 36 4.90 4.07 -8.13
C LEU A 36 4.84 3.78 -9.63
N HIS A 37 5.11 2.52 -10.00
CA HIS A 37 5.13 2.03 -11.39
C HIS A 37 3.84 2.37 -12.13
N TRP A 38 2.68 2.04 -11.54
CA TRP A 38 1.37 2.30 -12.16
C TRP A 38 0.88 3.75 -11.98
N GLY A 39 1.28 4.39 -10.89
CA GLY A 39 0.81 5.72 -10.51
C GLY A 39 1.46 6.84 -11.32
N CYS A 40 2.74 7.09 -11.06
CA CYS A 40 3.47 8.25 -11.59
C CYS A 40 4.71 7.88 -12.42
N GLY A 41 5.11 6.61 -12.44
CA GLY A 41 6.30 6.12 -13.15
C GLY A 41 7.61 6.42 -12.39
N SER A 42 8.60 5.55 -12.57
CA SER A 42 9.91 5.70 -11.93
C SER A 42 10.70 6.91 -12.47
N THR A 43 10.45 7.33 -13.71
CA THR A 43 11.09 8.49 -14.35
C THR A 43 10.89 9.77 -13.56
N ARG A 44 9.64 10.08 -13.18
CA ARG A 44 9.31 11.27 -12.39
C ARG A 44 10.00 11.27 -11.02
N LEU A 45 10.13 10.10 -10.40
CA LEU A 45 10.85 9.96 -9.14
C LEU A 45 12.34 10.25 -9.32
N LEU A 46 12.98 9.67 -10.34
CA LEU A 46 14.39 9.88 -10.64
C LEU A 46 14.70 11.35 -10.97
N GLU A 47 13.83 12.00 -11.75
CA GLU A 47 13.90 13.42 -12.05
C GLU A 47 13.76 14.29 -10.79
N ALA A 48 12.79 13.98 -9.93
CA ALA A 48 12.54 14.73 -8.69
C ALA A 48 13.68 14.57 -7.67
N VAL A 49 14.30 13.39 -7.62
CA VAL A 49 15.49 13.17 -6.82
C VAL A 49 16.60 14.08 -7.32
N GLY A 50 16.97 13.99 -8.60
CA GLY A 50 18.00 14.81 -9.22
C GLY A 50 19.41 14.56 -8.64
N GLY A 51 20.36 14.22 -9.49
CA GLY A 51 21.75 13.97 -9.09
C GLY A 51 22.42 12.93 -9.97
N PRO A 52 23.76 12.85 -9.94
CA PRO A 52 24.52 11.88 -10.74
C PRO A 52 24.59 10.48 -10.09
N ASP A 53 24.24 10.34 -8.81
CA ASP A 53 24.35 9.07 -8.08
C ASP A 53 23.04 8.27 -8.18
N CYS A 54 23.12 6.93 -8.14
CA CYS A 54 21.91 6.11 -8.04
C CYS A 54 21.29 6.26 -6.64
N HIS A 55 20.03 6.65 -6.63
CA HIS A 55 19.33 7.09 -5.44
C HIS A 55 18.12 6.21 -5.10
N LEU A 56 17.90 5.09 -5.80
CA LEU A 56 16.77 4.20 -5.53
C LEU A 56 17.27 2.87 -4.97
N ARG A 57 16.66 2.41 -3.87
CA ARG A 57 17.00 1.15 -3.20
C ARG A 57 15.74 0.43 -2.77
N GLU A 58 15.80 -0.89 -2.75
CA GLU A 58 14.78 -1.69 -2.11
C GLU A 58 14.88 -1.55 -0.59
N PHE A 59 13.75 -1.54 0.09
CA PHE A 59 13.69 -1.52 1.55
C PHE A 59 13.79 -2.94 2.09
N GLU A 60 15.02 -3.38 2.37
CA GLU A 60 15.33 -4.71 2.88
C GLU A 60 16.38 -4.65 4.01
N PRO A 61 16.50 -5.70 4.86
CA PRO A 61 17.42 -5.71 6.00
C PRO A 61 18.88 -5.40 5.65
N ASP A 62 19.34 -5.82 4.49
CA ASP A 62 20.71 -5.68 3.97
C ASP A 62 20.88 -4.50 3.00
N ALA A 63 19.84 -3.69 2.81
CA ALA A 63 19.89 -2.52 1.94
C ALA A 63 21.07 -1.61 2.30
N VAL A 64 21.88 -1.26 1.29
CA VAL A 64 23.06 -0.41 1.47
C VAL A 64 22.64 0.93 2.09
N GLY A 65 23.41 1.44 3.06
CA GLY A 65 23.18 2.74 3.71
C GLY A 65 23.68 3.94 2.91
N GLY A 66 23.28 5.16 3.27
CA GLY A 66 23.74 6.39 2.62
C GLY A 66 25.20 6.72 2.93
N GLY A 67 26.00 6.95 1.89
CA GLY A 67 27.37 7.43 2.03
C GLY A 67 27.44 8.92 2.42
N ALA A 68 28.65 9.43 2.67
CA ALA A 68 28.87 10.83 3.08
C ALA A 68 28.32 11.89 2.08
N LYS A 69 28.21 11.54 0.78
CA LYS A 69 27.61 12.42 -0.25
C LYS A 69 26.09 12.33 -0.32
N GLN A 70 25.48 11.44 0.45
CA GLN A 70 24.06 11.12 0.47
C GLN A 70 23.47 11.39 1.87
N PRO A 71 23.43 12.65 2.34
CA PRO A 71 23.02 12.96 3.71
C PRO A 71 21.50 12.90 3.93
N LYS A 72 20.71 12.62 2.89
CA LYS A 72 19.24 12.59 2.98
C LYS A 72 18.70 11.22 2.57
N ALA A 73 17.73 10.72 3.33
CA ALA A 73 16.96 9.52 3.02
C ALA A 73 15.46 9.82 2.96
N VAL A 74 14.76 9.14 2.06
CA VAL A 74 13.29 9.04 2.06
C VAL A 74 12.91 7.57 2.04
N PHE A 75 12.19 7.11 3.05
CA PHE A 75 11.64 5.76 3.10
C PHE A 75 10.16 5.83 2.75
N VAL A 76 9.71 5.06 1.77
CA VAL A 76 8.30 5.03 1.33
C VAL A 76 7.77 3.62 1.53
N LEU A 77 6.94 3.45 2.56
CA LEU A 77 6.62 2.15 3.14
C LEU A 77 5.12 1.91 3.20
N SER A 78 4.69 0.70 2.85
CA SER A 78 3.31 0.21 2.92
C SER A 78 3.00 -0.61 4.18
N CYS A 79 4.03 -0.93 4.97
CA CYS A 79 3.90 -1.71 6.19
C CYS A 79 3.72 -0.86 7.46
N LEU A 80 3.25 -1.50 8.54
CA LEU A 80 3.24 -0.88 9.86
C LEU A 80 4.66 -0.47 10.30
N LEU A 81 4.78 0.73 10.87
CA LEU A 81 5.99 1.28 11.46
C LEU A 81 6.19 0.69 12.87
N LYS A 82 6.28 -0.64 12.93
CA LYS A 82 6.47 -1.43 14.17
C LYS A 82 7.26 -2.70 13.86
N GLY A 83 7.90 -3.26 14.89
CA GLY A 83 8.60 -4.55 14.79
C GLY A 83 9.70 -4.52 13.74
N ARG A 84 9.70 -5.52 12.85
CA ARG A 84 10.74 -5.70 11.82
C ARG A 84 10.96 -4.46 10.94
N THR A 85 9.91 -3.73 10.58
CA THR A 85 10.03 -2.50 9.78
C THR A 85 10.92 -1.46 10.47
N VAL A 86 10.73 -1.28 11.78
CA VAL A 86 11.48 -0.31 12.61
C VAL A 86 12.91 -0.78 12.84
N GLU A 87 13.11 -2.09 12.98
CA GLU A 87 14.46 -2.69 13.06
C GLU A 87 15.25 -2.44 11.77
N ILE A 88 14.65 -2.70 10.60
CA ILE A 88 15.28 -2.44 9.29
C ILE A 88 15.60 -0.94 9.13
N LEU A 89 14.65 -0.06 9.46
CA LEU A 89 14.87 1.40 9.44
C LEU A 89 16.08 1.79 10.28
N ARG A 90 16.11 1.37 11.54
CA ARG A 90 17.23 1.63 12.46
C ARG A 90 18.53 1.13 11.88
N ASP A 91 18.56 -0.11 11.40
CA ASP A 91 19.78 -0.74 10.95
C ASP A 91 20.33 -0.05 9.68
N ILE A 92 19.46 0.40 8.76
CA ILE A 92 19.86 1.22 7.60
C ILE A 92 20.39 2.57 8.05
N ILE A 93 19.71 3.25 8.99
CA ILE A 93 20.07 4.61 9.39
C ILE A 93 21.38 4.62 10.17
N CYS A 94 21.56 3.71 11.14
CA CYS A 94 22.78 3.66 11.96
C CYS A 94 24.05 3.32 11.16
N ARG A 95 23.94 2.65 10.01
CA ARG A 95 25.07 2.39 9.09
C ARG A 95 25.27 3.48 8.03
N SER A 96 24.47 4.55 8.08
CA SER A 96 24.46 5.62 7.08
C SER A 96 25.04 6.93 7.62
N HIS A 97 25.27 7.89 6.72
CA HIS A 97 25.66 9.26 7.04
C HIS A 97 24.48 10.22 6.90
N PHE A 98 23.26 9.76 7.18
CA PHE A 98 22.07 10.57 7.06
C PHE A 98 22.03 11.66 8.13
N GLN A 99 21.57 12.83 7.72
CA GLN A 99 21.32 14.02 8.54
C GLN A 99 19.88 14.51 8.38
N TYR A 100 19.15 13.92 7.42
CA TYR A 100 17.75 14.18 7.18
C TYR A 100 17.06 12.90 6.71
N CYS A 101 16.19 12.34 7.55
CA CYS A 101 15.35 11.20 7.20
C CYS A 101 13.89 11.61 7.08
N VAL A 102 13.23 11.14 6.02
CA VAL A 102 11.78 11.26 5.86
C VAL A 102 11.21 9.86 5.76
N VAL A 103 10.17 9.54 6.52
CA VAL A 103 9.41 8.30 6.37
C VAL A 103 8.00 8.66 5.90
N VAL A 104 7.67 8.26 4.69
CA VAL A 104 6.32 8.30 4.14
C VAL A 104 5.69 6.92 4.33
N THR A 105 4.59 6.84 5.06
CA THR A 105 3.84 5.60 5.25
C THR A 105 2.52 5.61 4.48
N ALA A 106 2.19 4.51 3.81
CA ALA A 106 0.86 4.26 3.23
C ALA A 106 -0.17 3.79 4.27
N VAL A 107 0.27 3.57 5.51
CA VAL A 107 -0.58 3.17 6.63
C VAL A 107 -0.94 4.39 7.48
N SER A 108 -2.23 4.60 7.72
CA SER A 108 -2.69 5.77 8.47
C SER A 108 -2.42 5.64 9.97
N HIS A 109 -2.29 6.79 10.64
CA HIS A 109 -2.05 6.87 12.08
C HIS A 109 -3.08 6.06 12.90
N ALA A 110 -4.36 6.06 12.51
CA ALA A 110 -5.41 5.30 13.18
C ALA A 110 -5.15 3.78 13.17
N VAL A 111 -4.54 3.26 12.09
CA VAL A 111 -4.16 1.84 12.02
C VAL A 111 -2.96 1.56 12.92
N HIS A 112 -1.98 2.48 13.00
CA HIS A 112 -0.86 2.34 13.94
C HIS A 112 -1.33 2.33 15.40
N LEU A 113 -2.29 3.19 15.76
CA LEU A 113 -2.92 3.17 17.10
C LEU A 113 -3.59 1.82 17.39
N THR A 114 -4.31 1.28 16.41
CA THR A 114 -4.91 -0.08 16.51
C THR A 114 -3.84 -1.15 16.75
N ALA A 115 -2.76 -1.14 15.97
CA ALA A 115 -1.66 -2.09 16.09
C ALA A 115 -0.89 -1.96 17.41
N ASN A 116 -0.99 -0.81 18.07
CA ASN A 116 -0.45 -0.56 19.41
C ASN A 116 -1.47 -0.79 20.53
N HIS A 117 -2.62 -1.40 20.21
CA HIS A 117 -3.68 -1.73 21.17
C HIS A 117 -4.22 -0.51 21.92
N VAL A 118 -4.16 0.67 21.29
CA VAL A 118 -4.74 1.90 21.85
C VAL A 118 -6.26 1.78 21.76
N PRO A 119 -7.00 1.91 22.89
CA PRO A 119 -8.45 1.82 22.90
C PRO A 119 -9.09 2.89 22.00
N ALA A 120 -10.22 2.57 21.36
CA ALA A 120 -10.89 3.49 20.44
C ALA A 120 -11.30 4.83 21.08
N ALA A 121 -11.66 4.82 22.38
CA ALA A 121 -11.96 6.03 23.13
C ALA A 121 -10.73 6.96 23.26
N ALA A 122 -9.59 6.41 23.64
CA ALA A 122 -8.33 7.17 23.73
C ALA A 122 -7.85 7.64 22.35
N ALA A 123 -8.01 6.81 21.31
CA ALA A 123 -7.67 7.20 19.94
C ALA A 123 -8.51 8.38 19.43
N ALA A 124 -9.76 8.50 19.87
CA ALA A 124 -10.63 9.62 19.52
C ALA A 124 -10.22 10.94 20.21
N GLU A 125 -9.67 10.87 21.43
CA GLU A 125 -9.14 12.04 22.15
C GLU A 125 -7.86 12.59 21.50
N MET A 126 -7.15 11.76 20.73
CA MET A 126 -5.94 12.11 19.99
C MET A 126 -6.22 12.63 18.57
N GLU A 127 -7.47 13.00 18.24
CA GLU A 127 -7.82 13.51 16.91
C GLU A 127 -7.00 14.75 16.56
N GLY A 128 -6.23 14.68 15.47
CA GLY A 128 -5.31 15.74 15.03
C GLY A 128 -3.88 15.63 15.57
N GLN A 129 -3.60 14.74 16.52
CA GLN A 129 -2.25 14.42 16.98
C GLN A 129 -1.70 13.16 16.31
N GLN A 130 -0.39 13.05 16.16
CA GLN A 130 0.27 11.89 15.54
C GLN A 130 1.41 11.34 16.41
N PRO A 131 1.15 10.98 17.68
CA PRO A 131 2.18 10.56 18.63
C PRO A 131 3.03 9.38 18.17
N VAL A 132 2.48 8.45 17.37
CA VAL A 132 3.29 7.33 16.84
C VAL A 132 4.33 7.83 15.83
N PHE A 133 3.97 8.84 15.04
CA PHE A 133 4.87 9.44 14.05
C PHE A 133 5.90 10.33 14.75
N GLU A 134 5.47 11.19 15.68
CA GLU A 134 6.35 12.03 16.51
C GLU A 134 7.40 11.18 17.27
N GLN A 135 6.99 10.09 17.90
CA GLN A 135 7.92 9.16 18.58
C GLN A 135 8.91 8.49 17.62
N LEU A 136 8.51 8.24 16.37
CA LEU A 136 9.42 7.70 15.37
C LEU A 136 10.39 8.79 14.88
N GLU A 137 9.95 10.04 14.71
CA GLU A 137 10.82 11.17 14.37
C GLU A 137 11.95 11.33 15.39
N GLU A 138 11.64 11.29 16.69
CA GLU A 138 12.64 11.32 17.76
C GLU A 138 13.66 10.19 17.61
N LYS A 139 13.18 8.96 17.41
CA LYS A 139 14.04 7.78 17.20
C LYS A 139 14.91 7.88 15.96
N LEU A 140 14.39 8.43 14.86
CA LEU A 140 15.16 8.65 13.64
C LEU A 140 16.34 9.60 13.91
N CYS A 141 16.11 10.68 14.66
CA CYS A 141 17.17 11.60 15.09
C CYS A 141 18.20 10.94 16.01
N GLU A 142 17.75 10.11 16.96
CA GLU A 142 18.63 9.31 17.80
C GLU A 142 19.51 8.36 16.96
N TRP A 143 18.93 7.65 16.00
CA TRP A 143 19.65 6.67 15.17
C TRP A 143 20.62 7.32 14.18
N MET A 144 20.35 8.53 13.72
CA MET A 144 21.31 9.34 12.96
C MET A 144 22.45 9.89 13.85
N GLY A 145 22.34 9.75 15.18
CA GLY A 145 23.39 10.10 16.14
C GLY A 145 23.44 11.58 16.54
N ASN A 146 22.44 12.38 16.17
CA ASN A 146 22.38 13.80 16.53
C ASN A 146 20.93 14.30 16.56
N MET A 147 20.48 14.76 17.72
CA MET A 147 19.13 15.30 17.92
C MET A 147 18.86 16.61 17.18
N ASN A 148 19.89 17.28 16.66
CA ASN A 148 19.74 18.48 15.82
C ASN A 148 19.51 18.15 14.33
N TYR A 149 19.55 16.88 13.95
CA TYR A 149 19.17 16.46 12.61
C TYR A 149 17.66 16.50 12.40
N THR A 150 17.23 16.36 11.14
CA THR A 150 15.82 16.49 10.78
C THR A 150 15.21 15.13 10.52
N ALA A 151 14.08 14.86 11.17
CA ALA A 151 13.24 13.71 10.88
C ALA A 151 11.81 14.18 10.58
N GLU A 152 11.16 13.53 9.63
CA GLU A 152 9.73 13.73 9.34
C GLU A 152 9.08 12.37 9.11
N VAL A 153 7.90 12.15 9.69
CA VAL A 153 7.09 10.96 9.48
C VAL A 153 5.67 11.39 9.16
N PHE A 154 5.17 11.03 7.98
CA PHE A 154 3.81 11.39 7.59
C PHE A 154 3.14 10.34 6.71
N HIS A 155 1.81 10.37 6.71
CA HIS A 155 0.98 9.44 5.98
C HIS A 155 0.59 9.99 4.60
N VAL A 156 0.74 9.16 3.57
CA VAL A 156 0.25 9.41 2.21
C VAL A 156 -0.44 8.13 1.71
N PRO A 157 -1.71 8.17 1.28
CA PRO A 157 -2.45 6.97 0.89
C PRO A 157 -2.01 6.44 -0.48
N LEU A 158 -0.91 5.69 -0.53
CA LEU A 158 -0.31 5.15 -1.76
C LEU A 158 -0.87 3.76 -2.16
N LEU A 159 -2.13 3.45 -1.79
CA LEU A 159 -2.71 2.11 -1.93
C LEU A 159 -3.14 1.70 -3.35
N LEU A 160 -3.32 2.65 -4.26
CA LEU A 160 -3.93 2.41 -5.58
C LEU A 160 -2.90 2.44 -6.70
N ALA A 161 -2.95 1.40 -7.55
CA ALA A 161 -2.28 1.32 -8.83
C ALA A 161 -3.31 1.55 -9.97
N PRO A 162 -3.41 2.77 -10.54
CA PRO A 162 -4.40 3.07 -11.56
C PRO A 162 -3.97 2.50 -12.93
N VAL A 163 -4.73 1.52 -13.42
CA VAL A 163 -4.49 0.85 -14.71
C VAL A 163 -5.29 1.50 -15.84
N ALA A 164 -6.45 2.09 -15.52
CA ALA A 164 -7.24 2.88 -16.46
C ALA A 164 -7.97 4.03 -15.71
N PRO A 165 -8.59 5.01 -16.41
CA PRO A 165 -9.21 6.18 -15.76
C PRO A 165 -10.20 5.88 -14.64
N HIS A 166 -10.89 4.73 -14.72
CA HIS A 166 -11.91 4.29 -13.75
C HIS A 166 -11.60 2.92 -13.17
N PHE A 167 -10.37 2.42 -13.35
CA PHE A 167 -9.97 1.10 -12.90
C PHE A 167 -8.61 1.18 -12.21
N ALA A 168 -8.58 0.78 -10.95
CA ALA A 168 -7.38 0.74 -10.13
C ALA A 168 -7.32 -0.58 -9.38
N LEU A 169 -6.10 -1.04 -9.16
CA LEU A 169 -5.76 -2.23 -8.40
C LEU A 169 -5.18 -1.82 -7.04
N THR A 170 -5.10 -2.78 -6.13
CA THR A 170 -4.58 -2.58 -4.77
C THR A 170 -3.46 -3.59 -4.47
N PRO A 171 -2.26 -3.42 -5.06
CA PRO A 171 -1.16 -4.39 -4.95
C PRO A 171 -0.83 -4.83 -3.52
N ALA A 172 -0.81 -3.88 -2.58
CA ALA A 172 -0.54 -4.11 -1.16
C ALA A 172 -1.53 -5.08 -0.48
N PHE A 173 -2.67 -5.35 -1.13
CA PHE A 173 -3.75 -6.20 -0.64
C PHE A 173 -4.00 -7.41 -1.56
N ALA A 174 -3.04 -7.78 -2.42
CA ALA A 174 -3.19 -8.92 -3.33
C ALA A 174 -3.44 -10.26 -2.60
N SER A 175 -2.98 -10.39 -1.35
CA SER A 175 -3.23 -11.56 -0.50
C SER A 175 -4.54 -11.50 0.29
N LEU A 176 -5.27 -10.37 0.26
CA LEU A 176 -6.53 -10.24 0.98
C LEU A 176 -7.64 -10.98 0.22
N PHE A 177 -7.95 -12.19 0.69
CA PHE A 177 -8.96 -13.05 0.07
C PHE A 177 -10.16 -13.28 1.01
N PRO A 178 -11.39 -13.40 0.49
CA PRO A 178 -12.56 -13.72 1.30
C PRO A 178 -12.40 -15.01 2.10
N LEU A 179 -12.88 -14.99 3.34
CA LEU A 179 -12.89 -16.17 4.22
C LEU A 179 -13.72 -17.30 3.60
N LEU A 180 -13.19 -18.52 3.67
CA LEU A 180 -13.84 -19.76 3.28
C LEU A 180 -14.53 -20.41 4.48
N PRO A 181 -15.53 -21.28 4.27
CA PRO A 181 -16.23 -21.95 5.38
C PRO A 181 -15.30 -22.68 6.36
N GLN A 182 -14.17 -23.19 5.87
CA GLN A 182 -13.16 -23.88 6.67
C GLN A 182 -12.44 -22.93 7.66
N ASP A 183 -12.30 -21.65 7.31
CA ASP A 183 -11.63 -20.66 8.16
C ASP A 183 -12.39 -20.39 9.45
N VAL A 184 -13.70 -20.65 9.50
CA VAL A 184 -14.51 -20.55 10.72
C VAL A 184 -13.95 -21.44 11.84
N HIS A 185 -13.44 -22.63 11.50
CA HIS A 185 -12.81 -23.51 12.47
C HIS A 185 -11.49 -22.94 12.99
N LEU A 186 -10.67 -22.36 12.11
CA LEU A 186 -9.42 -21.71 12.48
C LEU A 186 -9.68 -20.51 13.40
N LEU A 187 -10.64 -19.65 13.05
CA LEU A 187 -11.04 -18.52 13.88
C LEU A 187 -11.55 -18.96 15.26
N ASN A 188 -12.40 -19.99 15.31
CA ASN A 188 -12.88 -20.54 16.58
C ASN A 188 -11.74 -21.12 17.44
N SER A 189 -10.70 -21.69 16.82
CA SER A 189 -9.55 -22.26 17.54
C SER A 189 -8.63 -21.20 18.14
N ALA A 190 -8.52 -20.03 17.50
CA ALA A 190 -7.69 -18.92 17.95
C ALA A 190 -8.39 -18.05 19.02
N ARG A 191 -9.73 -18.15 19.14
CA ARG A 191 -10.53 -17.37 20.07
C ARG A 191 -10.58 -18.00 21.46
N LEU A 192 -10.44 -17.17 22.48
CA LEU A 192 -10.69 -17.54 23.89
C LEU A 192 -12.17 -17.41 24.28
N ASP A 193 -13.02 -16.94 23.36
CA ASP A 193 -14.44 -16.71 23.60
C ASP A 193 -15.21 -18.04 23.71
N LYS A 194 -16.17 -18.08 24.64
CA LYS A 194 -17.06 -19.23 24.82
C LYS A 194 -18.06 -19.38 23.67
N ARG A 195 -18.41 -18.27 23.00
CA ARG A 195 -19.35 -18.29 21.88
C ARG A 195 -18.61 -18.63 20.58
N LYS A 196 -18.81 -19.86 20.11
CA LYS A 196 -18.31 -20.29 18.80
C LYS A 196 -19.13 -19.68 17.66
N LEU A 197 -18.43 -19.34 16.58
CA LEU A 197 -19.02 -18.99 15.28
C LEU A 197 -19.64 -20.24 14.66
N GLY A 198 -20.90 -20.15 14.20
CA GLY A 198 -21.59 -21.24 13.53
C GLY A 198 -21.38 -21.25 12.01
N SER A 199 -21.17 -20.07 11.43
CA SER A 199 -20.96 -19.89 9.99
C SER A 199 -20.15 -18.63 9.68
N LEU A 200 -19.77 -18.46 8.41
CA LEU A 200 -19.21 -17.20 7.90
C LEU A 200 -20.17 -16.01 8.08
N GLY A 201 -21.48 -16.26 8.21
CA GLY A 201 -22.47 -15.21 8.45
C GLY A 201 -22.31 -14.53 9.81
N ASP A 202 -21.72 -15.23 10.77
CA ASP A 202 -21.54 -14.78 12.15
C ASP A 202 -20.22 -14.01 12.36
N VAL A 203 -19.36 -13.92 11.33
CA VAL A 203 -18.06 -13.26 11.42
C VAL A 203 -18.24 -11.74 11.39
N ASP A 204 -17.74 -11.08 12.43
CA ASP A 204 -17.61 -9.63 12.52
C ASP A 204 -16.15 -9.22 12.79
N ALA A 205 -15.88 -7.92 12.90
CA ALA A 205 -14.53 -7.40 13.14
C ALA A 205 -13.89 -7.90 14.44
N THR A 206 -14.68 -8.29 15.45
CA THR A 206 -14.17 -8.81 16.73
C THR A 206 -13.76 -10.27 16.66
N ALA A 207 -14.28 -10.99 15.67
CA ALA A 207 -13.99 -12.39 15.42
C ALA A 207 -12.72 -12.61 14.57
N LEU A 208 -12.20 -11.57 13.93
CA LEU A 208 -11.04 -11.66 13.04
C LEU A 208 -9.72 -11.79 13.82
N THR A 209 -8.72 -12.39 13.17
CA THR A 209 -7.34 -12.31 13.65
C THR A 209 -6.84 -10.86 13.59
N THR A 210 -5.90 -10.51 14.46
CA THR A 210 -5.30 -9.15 14.49
C THR A 210 -4.71 -8.77 13.13
N GLU A 211 -4.03 -9.71 12.46
CA GLU A 211 -3.42 -9.48 11.15
C GLU A 211 -4.45 -9.13 10.08
N LEU A 212 -5.51 -9.94 9.95
CA LEU A 212 -6.57 -9.69 8.97
C LEU A 212 -7.33 -8.39 9.27
N LEU A 213 -7.61 -8.11 10.54
CA LEU A 213 -8.24 -6.86 10.96
C LEU A 213 -7.39 -5.64 10.56
N LEU A 214 -6.07 -5.70 10.73
CA LEU A 214 -5.16 -4.63 10.35
C LEU A 214 -5.10 -4.43 8.83
N GLN A 215 -5.06 -5.51 8.05
CA GLN A 215 -5.14 -5.43 6.58
C GLN A 215 -6.45 -4.76 6.13
N ILE A 216 -7.59 -5.15 6.71
CA ILE A 216 -8.88 -4.51 6.41
C ILE A 216 -8.85 -3.02 6.76
N ARG A 217 -8.31 -2.65 7.93
CA ARG A 217 -8.25 -1.24 8.34
C ARG A 217 -7.33 -0.40 7.47
N CYS A 218 -6.23 -0.96 6.98
CA CYS A 218 -5.39 -0.30 5.97
C CYS A 218 -6.19 -0.02 4.69
N LEU A 219 -6.91 -1.02 4.16
CA LEU A 219 -7.75 -0.86 2.97
C LEU A 219 -8.86 0.18 3.19
N VAL A 220 -9.58 0.08 4.31
CA VAL A 220 -10.67 1.01 4.70
C VAL A 220 -10.16 2.45 4.80
N SER A 221 -8.99 2.66 5.43
CA SER A 221 -8.38 3.97 5.51
C SER A 221 -8.09 4.55 4.12
N GLY A 222 -7.55 3.74 3.21
CA GLY A 222 -7.28 4.14 1.85
C GLY A 222 -8.54 4.47 1.03
N LEU A 223 -9.57 3.63 1.11
CA LEU A 223 -10.87 3.86 0.47
C LEU A 223 -11.53 5.13 1.00
N SER A 224 -11.42 5.38 2.32
CA SER A 224 -11.90 6.61 2.93
C SER A 224 -11.17 7.84 2.36
N SER A 225 -9.84 7.79 2.23
CA SER A 225 -9.08 8.89 1.61
C SER A 225 -9.46 9.12 0.14
N LEU A 226 -9.77 8.05 -0.61
CA LEU A 226 -10.30 8.20 -1.96
C LEU A 226 -11.68 8.90 -1.96
N CYS A 227 -12.59 8.54 -1.06
CA CYS A 227 -13.91 9.18 -0.97
C CYS A 227 -13.79 10.66 -0.61
N GLU A 228 -12.86 11.01 0.28
CA GLU A 228 -12.53 12.39 0.62
C GLU A 228 -12.01 13.18 -0.58
N HIS A 229 -11.06 12.61 -1.34
CA HIS A 229 -10.55 13.20 -2.58
C HIS A 229 -11.64 13.43 -3.62
N LEU A 230 -12.57 12.49 -3.75
CA LEU A 230 -13.70 12.60 -4.66
C LEU A 230 -14.78 13.59 -4.17
N GLY A 231 -14.71 14.05 -2.91
CA GLY A 231 -15.69 14.94 -2.31
C GLY A 231 -17.07 14.30 -2.10
N VAL A 232 -17.09 12.98 -1.87
CA VAL A 232 -18.34 12.20 -1.75
C VAL A 232 -18.50 11.60 -0.35
N ARG A 233 -19.75 11.51 0.11
CA ARG A 233 -20.13 10.59 1.18
C ARG A 233 -20.42 9.22 0.59
N GLU A 234 -19.83 8.21 1.19
CA GLU A 234 -19.98 6.82 0.79
C GLU A 234 -21.19 6.14 1.45
N GLU A 235 -21.92 5.37 0.65
CA GLU A 235 -22.93 4.43 1.12
C GLU A 235 -22.50 3.01 0.76
N CYS A 236 -22.25 2.22 1.79
CA CYS A 236 -21.63 0.91 1.63
C CYS A 236 -22.70 -0.17 1.48
N PHE A 237 -22.57 -0.97 0.43
CA PHE A 237 -23.33 -2.18 0.17
C PHE A 237 -22.37 -3.35 0.10
N ALA A 238 -22.79 -4.53 0.52
CA ALA A 238 -21.92 -5.70 0.55
C ALA A 238 -22.66 -6.96 0.08
N VAL A 239 -21.96 -7.77 -0.69
CA VAL A 239 -22.37 -9.12 -1.08
C VAL A 239 -21.23 -10.07 -0.72
N GLY A 240 -21.43 -10.87 0.32
CA GLY A 240 -20.38 -11.71 0.90
C GLY A 240 -20.13 -11.41 2.38
N SER A 241 -19.46 -12.34 3.07
CA SER A 241 -19.19 -12.23 4.51
C SER A 241 -18.03 -11.28 4.80
N LEU A 242 -16.90 -11.38 4.09
CA LEU A 242 -15.76 -10.49 4.32
C LEU A 242 -16.11 -9.06 3.88
N SER A 243 -16.75 -8.93 2.71
CA SER A 243 -17.27 -7.67 2.20
C SER A 243 -18.18 -6.95 3.19
N ARG A 244 -19.01 -7.69 3.95
CA ARG A 244 -19.87 -7.09 4.98
C ARG A 244 -19.06 -6.49 6.11
N VAL A 245 -17.98 -7.16 6.53
CA VAL A 245 -17.07 -6.65 7.56
C VAL A 245 -16.37 -5.39 7.07
N ILE A 246 -15.81 -5.40 5.86
CA ILE A 246 -15.13 -4.24 5.26
C ILE A 246 -16.10 -3.05 5.12
N ALA A 247 -17.30 -3.30 4.59
CA ALA A 247 -18.34 -2.28 4.42
C ALA A 247 -18.78 -1.68 5.77
N ALA A 248 -18.96 -2.52 6.80
CA ALA A 248 -19.30 -2.06 8.14
C ALA A 248 -18.18 -1.25 8.77
N ASP A 249 -16.91 -1.64 8.57
CA ASP A 249 -15.76 -0.92 9.12
C ASP A 249 -15.59 0.45 8.44
N LEU A 250 -15.71 0.53 7.10
CA LEU A 250 -15.70 1.81 6.37
C LEU A 250 -16.86 2.72 6.81
N ALA A 251 -18.09 2.19 6.91
CA ALA A 251 -19.24 2.97 7.35
C ALA A 251 -19.11 3.51 8.79
N ASN A 252 -18.28 2.86 9.62
CA ASN A 252 -18.02 3.23 11.01
C ASN A 252 -16.73 4.03 11.23
N TYR A 253 -15.87 4.11 10.22
CA TYR A 253 -14.61 4.83 10.26
C TYR A 253 -14.84 6.33 10.55
N ALA A 254 -14.02 6.92 11.43
CA ALA A 254 -14.27 8.28 11.93
C ALA A 254 -14.27 9.34 10.81
N PRO A 255 -13.30 9.38 9.88
CA PRO A 255 -13.35 10.25 8.71
C PRO A 255 -14.60 10.07 7.84
N ALA A 256 -15.09 8.84 7.66
CA ALA A 256 -16.32 8.55 6.93
C ALA A 256 -17.56 9.15 7.61
N LYS A 257 -17.64 9.05 8.95
CA LYS A 257 -18.73 9.67 9.74
C LYS A 257 -18.73 11.19 9.63
N ASN A 258 -17.55 11.81 9.61
CA ASN A 258 -17.42 13.25 9.43
C ASN A 258 -17.91 13.68 8.03
N ARG A 259 -17.50 12.94 6.98
CA ARG A 259 -17.95 13.19 5.59
C ARG A 259 -19.46 13.09 5.39
N LYS A 260 -20.19 12.25 6.15
CA LYS A 260 -21.66 12.18 6.06
C LYS A 260 -22.34 13.53 6.28
N LYS A 261 -21.71 14.44 7.05
CA LYS A 261 -22.23 15.78 7.37
C LYS A 261 -21.71 16.86 6.41
N THR A 262 -20.52 16.68 5.84
CA THR A 262 -19.80 17.76 5.15
C THR A 262 -19.72 17.59 3.63
N ALA A 263 -19.80 16.37 3.11
CA ALA A 263 -19.64 16.12 1.68
C ALA A 263 -20.90 16.49 0.89
N ALA A 264 -20.70 17.17 -0.25
CA ALA A 264 -21.77 17.57 -1.15
C ALA A 264 -22.22 16.44 -2.09
N GLY A 265 -21.29 15.57 -2.51
CA GLY A 265 -21.56 14.44 -3.38
C GLY A 265 -21.94 13.17 -2.61
N ARG A 266 -22.51 12.19 -3.33
CA ARG A 266 -22.83 10.85 -2.81
C ARG A 266 -22.28 9.81 -3.77
N ALA A 267 -21.72 8.74 -3.23
CA ALA A 267 -21.30 7.56 -3.97
C ALA A 267 -21.81 6.29 -3.30
N SER A 268 -22.26 5.34 -4.10
CA SER A 268 -22.54 3.98 -3.64
C SER A 268 -21.29 3.14 -3.83
N VAL A 269 -20.81 2.52 -2.77
CA VAL A 269 -19.66 1.62 -2.79
C VAL A 269 -20.16 0.20 -2.57
N VAL A 270 -19.94 -0.67 -3.54
CA VAL A 270 -20.37 -2.07 -3.48
C VAL A 270 -19.16 -2.96 -3.28
N PHE A 271 -19.13 -3.68 -2.16
CA PHE A 271 -18.13 -4.69 -1.84
C PHE A 271 -18.66 -6.06 -2.22
N VAL A 272 -17.86 -6.83 -2.97
CA VAL A 272 -18.26 -8.15 -3.46
C VAL A 272 -17.16 -9.16 -3.16
N ASP A 273 -17.48 -10.23 -2.43
CA ASP A 273 -16.54 -11.33 -2.20
C ASP A 273 -16.35 -12.11 -3.49
N ARG A 274 -15.09 -12.29 -3.93
CA ARG A 274 -14.75 -13.06 -5.13
C ARG A 274 -15.26 -14.51 -5.08
N THR A 275 -15.45 -15.07 -3.89
CA THR A 275 -15.98 -16.44 -3.69
C THR A 275 -17.40 -16.63 -4.23
N LEU A 276 -18.13 -15.56 -4.52
CA LEU A 276 -19.45 -15.63 -5.17
C LEU A 276 -19.39 -15.95 -6.67
N ASP A 277 -18.23 -15.74 -7.29
CA ASP A 277 -17.98 -16.10 -8.68
C ASP A 277 -16.53 -16.55 -8.80
N LEU A 278 -16.23 -17.83 -8.57
CA LEU A 278 -14.88 -18.33 -8.84
C LEU A 278 -14.72 -18.70 -10.31
N THR A 279 -15.80 -19.11 -10.96
CA THR A 279 -15.82 -19.56 -12.36
C THR A 279 -15.30 -18.49 -13.31
N GLY A 280 -15.72 -17.23 -13.16
CA GLY A 280 -15.23 -16.14 -14.02
C GLY A 280 -13.72 -15.88 -13.92
N ALA A 281 -13.08 -16.21 -12.78
CA ALA A 281 -11.65 -16.00 -12.58
C ALA A 281 -10.80 -17.20 -13.03
N VAL A 282 -11.37 -18.42 -13.06
CA VAL A 282 -10.69 -19.66 -13.50
C VAL A 282 -11.14 -20.14 -14.87
N GLY A 283 -12.09 -19.44 -15.48
CA GLY A 283 -12.56 -19.71 -16.83
C GLY A 283 -11.47 -19.33 -17.82
N HIS A 284 -10.99 -20.31 -18.58
CA HIS A 284 -10.11 -20.08 -19.74
C HIS A 284 -10.94 -19.81 -20.99
N HIS A 285 -11.88 -18.88 -20.88
CA HIS A 285 -12.79 -18.60 -21.99
C HIS A 285 -12.05 -17.83 -23.10
N GLY A 286 -10.97 -17.12 -22.74
CA GLY A 286 -10.18 -16.32 -23.67
C GLY A 286 -11.00 -15.19 -24.29
N ASP A 287 -12.03 -14.74 -23.56
CA ASP A 287 -13.06 -13.84 -24.07
C ASP A 287 -12.53 -12.41 -24.20
N ASN A 288 -11.42 -12.09 -23.52
CA ASN A 288 -10.75 -10.81 -23.65
C ASN A 288 -9.21 -10.95 -23.78
N LEU A 289 -8.59 -9.93 -24.36
CA LEU A 289 -7.14 -9.91 -24.62
C LEU A 289 -6.31 -9.93 -23.33
N VAL A 290 -6.77 -9.26 -22.27
CA VAL A 290 -6.06 -9.18 -20.99
C VAL A 290 -5.97 -10.55 -20.34
N GLU A 291 -7.05 -11.33 -20.37
CA GLU A 291 -7.08 -12.72 -19.91
C GLU A 291 -6.06 -13.56 -20.68
N LYS A 292 -6.00 -13.45 -22.01
CA LYS A 292 -5.02 -14.17 -22.83
C LYS A 292 -3.57 -13.79 -22.47
N ILE A 293 -3.31 -12.51 -22.25
CA ILE A 293 -1.99 -11.99 -21.85
C ILE A 293 -1.59 -12.57 -20.48
N ILE A 294 -2.44 -12.44 -19.47
CA ILE A 294 -2.16 -12.91 -18.10
C ILE A 294 -2.04 -14.44 -18.05
N SER A 295 -2.79 -15.16 -18.89
CA SER A 295 -2.74 -16.63 -18.95
C SER A 295 -1.49 -17.17 -19.66
N ALA A 296 -0.98 -16.43 -20.63
CA ALA A 296 0.10 -16.90 -21.51
C ALA A 296 1.50 -16.45 -21.07
N LEU A 297 1.59 -15.31 -20.37
CA LEU A 297 2.86 -14.70 -19.99
C LEU A 297 3.16 -14.92 -18.49
N PRO A 298 4.44 -15.12 -18.13
CA PRO A 298 4.84 -15.21 -16.74
C PRO A 298 4.61 -13.88 -16.03
N GLN A 299 4.40 -13.94 -14.71
CA GLN A 299 4.33 -12.75 -13.86
C GLN A 299 5.66 -11.98 -13.86
N LEU A 300 5.60 -10.66 -13.88
CA LEU A 300 6.79 -9.82 -13.72
C LEU A 300 7.29 -9.92 -12.28
N PRO A 301 8.55 -10.33 -12.03
CA PRO A 301 9.09 -10.45 -10.68
C PRO A 301 8.93 -9.14 -9.88
N GLY A 302 8.47 -9.25 -8.63
CA GLY A 302 8.22 -8.10 -7.76
C GLY A 302 6.89 -7.38 -7.99
N HIS A 303 6.12 -7.73 -9.01
CA HIS A 303 4.80 -7.16 -9.30
C HIS A 303 3.70 -8.17 -9.01
N THR A 304 2.56 -7.72 -8.51
CA THR A 304 1.36 -8.53 -8.28
C THR A 304 0.40 -8.54 -9.47
N ASN A 305 0.45 -7.52 -10.32
CA ASN A 305 -0.54 -7.31 -11.39
C ASN A 305 0.05 -7.19 -12.81
N ASP A 306 1.36 -7.42 -12.97
CA ASP A 306 2.04 -7.22 -14.25
C ASP A 306 2.66 -8.52 -14.76
N VAL A 307 2.91 -8.58 -16.07
CA VAL A 307 3.47 -9.75 -16.75
C VAL A 307 4.80 -9.39 -17.41
N MET A 308 5.65 -10.39 -17.57
CA MET A 308 6.92 -10.27 -18.24
C MET A 308 6.78 -10.70 -19.70
N VAL A 309 7.12 -9.79 -20.63
CA VAL A 309 7.21 -10.09 -22.06
C VAL A 309 8.66 -10.35 -22.43
N ASN A 310 8.92 -11.48 -23.10
CA ASN A 310 10.23 -11.72 -23.70
C ASN A 310 10.40 -10.86 -24.96
N MET A 311 11.21 -9.81 -24.84
CA MET A 311 11.46 -8.87 -25.93
C MET A 311 12.58 -9.31 -26.88
N ILE A 312 13.24 -10.47 -26.65
CA ILE A 312 14.44 -10.84 -27.40
C ILE A 312 14.21 -10.88 -28.91
N GLU A 313 13.07 -11.42 -29.35
CA GLU A 313 12.68 -11.50 -30.76
C GLU A 313 12.44 -10.13 -31.41
N LEU A 314 12.22 -9.09 -30.59
CA LEU A 314 12.04 -7.70 -31.02
C LEU A 314 13.35 -6.89 -30.94
N THR A 315 14.45 -7.51 -30.50
CA THR A 315 15.77 -6.88 -30.39
C THR A 315 16.76 -7.50 -31.37
N ALA A 316 17.82 -6.76 -31.71
CA ALA A 316 18.95 -7.30 -32.48
C ALA A 316 19.96 -8.07 -31.60
N LEU A 317 19.62 -8.37 -30.35
CA LEU A 317 20.51 -9.01 -29.38
C LEU A 317 20.51 -10.54 -29.59
N GLN A 318 21.69 -11.14 -29.68
CA GLN A 318 21.85 -12.59 -29.73
C GLN A 318 21.91 -13.15 -28.30
N THR A 319 21.22 -14.27 -28.06
CA THR A 319 21.25 -14.99 -26.79
C THR A 319 22.60 -15.67 -26.61
N GLU A 320 23.38 -15.27 -25.62
CA GLU A 320 24.30 -16.22 -24.99
C GLU A 320 23.47 -17.04 -23.99
N GLU A 321 23.39 -18.35 -24.19
CA GLU A 321 22.52 -19.30 -23.48
C GLU A 321 22.72 -19.32 -21.94
N GLU A 322 23.71 -18.61 -21.40
CA GLU A 322 24.05 -18.61 -19.97
C GLU A 322 23.57 -17.37 -19.17
N ASN A 323 23.03 -16.33 -19.80
CA ASN A 323 22.63 -15.09 -19.09
C ASN A 323 21.13 -14.79 -19.19
N CYS A 324 20.30 -15.68 -18.63
CA CYS A 324 18.84 -15.49 -18.46
C CYS A 324 18.43 -14.42 -17.43
N ASN A 325 19.31 -13.46 -17.08
CA ASN A 325 19.01 -12.47 -16.03
C ASN A 325 18.57 -11.11 -16.56
N VAL A 326 18.64 -10.86 -17.88
CA VAL A 326 18.19 -9.59 -18.47
C VAL A 326 17.31 -9.87 -19.67
N VAL A 327 16.08 -10.28 -19.41
CA VAL A 327 14.97 -10.00 -20.33
C VAL A 327 14.68 -8.51 -20.16
N ALA A 328 14.80 -7.70 -21.22
CA ALA A 328 14.30 -6.33 -21.18
C ALA A 328 12.78 -6.42 -20.93
N PRO A 329 12.28 -6.07 -19.74
CA PRO A 329 10.90 -6.36 -19.42
C PRO A 329 10.01 -5.42 -20.22
N GLY A 330 9.30 -5.96 -21.21
CA GLY A 330 8.06 -5.35 -21.64
C GLY A 330 7.04 -5.56 -20.52
N CYS A 331 6.40 -4.49 -20.07
CA CYS A 331 5.37 -4.53 -19.02
C CYS A 331 4.07 -3.92 -19.57
N LEU A 332 2.93 -4.18 -18.92
CA LEU A 332 1.63 -3.64 -19.34
C LEU A 332 1.46 -2.16 -18.98
N ALA A 333 2.28 -1.64 -18.08
CA ALA A 333 2.25 -0.23 -17.74
C ALA A 333 2.71 0.62 -18.93
N GLN A 334 1.88 1.61 -19.28
CA GLN A 334 2.26 2.61 -20.27
C GLN A 334 3.27 3.59 -19.67
N SER A 335 4.29 3.97 -20.44
CA SER A 335 5.13 5.10 -20.07
C SER A 335 4.24 6.35 -20.03
N LYS A 336 4.15 6.97 -18.87
CA LYS A 336 3.45 8.26 -18.66
C LYS A 336 4.44 9.41 -18.73
#